data_AF-A0A183TKH5-F1
#
_entry.id   AF-A0A183TKH5-F1
#
_cell.length_a   1.000
_cell.length_b   1.000
_cell.length_c   1.000
_cell.angle_alpha   90.00
_cell.angle_beta   90.00
_cell.angle_gamma   90.00
#
_symmetry.space_group_name_H-M   'P 1'
#
loop_
_entity.id
_entity.type
_entity.pdbx_description
1 polymer ?
#
loop_
_entity_poly.entity_id
_entity_poly.type
_entity_poly.pdbx_seq_one_letter_code
_entity_poly.pdbx_strand_id
1 'polypeptide(L)'
;MHRTLLYFQLSNEYMMAVAALRPASYELEEPFVNRSVQTIYRDSEAQTDPYSPPYTVKVGDVPEVLSLSTLTYGHGLPAGQKEVEMIERARERRKLEANLLDNSQLAGAKLLAYRKKMLDDAETQEWVRREKEIEE
;
A
#
# COMPACT_ATOMS: atom_id res chain seq x y z
N MET A 1 22.47 -0.71 -74.27
CA MET A 1 22.01 -0.54 -72.88
C MET A 1 20.90 0.52 -72.79
N HIS A 2 19.73 0.34 -73.40
CA HIS A 2 18.68 1.39 -73.45
C HIS A 2 17.26 0.89 -73.16
N ARG A 3 17.09 -0.36 -72.71
CA ARG A 3 15.76 -0.98 -72.54
C ARG A 3 15.27 -1.07 -71.09
N THR A 4 16.14 -0.80 -70.11
CA THR A 4 15.82 -0.77 -68.67
C THR A 4 15.38 0.60 -68.17
N LEU A 5 15.85 1.69 -68.79
CA LEU A 5 15.51 3.07 -68.39
C LEU A 5 14.07 3.45 -68.76
N LEU A 6 13.55 2.96 -69.89
CA LEU A 6 12.16 3.20 -70.31
C LEU A 6 11.14 2.55 -69.37
N TYR A 7 11.43 1.36 -68.83
CA TYR A 7 10.54 0.68 -67.88
C TYR A 7 10.44 1.44 -66.55
N PHE A 8 11.55 2.04 -66.09
CA PHE A 8 11.58 2.87 -64.88
C PHE A 8 10.88 4.22 -65.06
N GLN A 9 10.99 4.86 -66.24
CA GLN A 9 10.26 6.09 -66.53
C GLN A 9 8.75 5.85 -66.65
N LEU A 10 8.32 4.83 -67.40
CA LEU A 10 6.90 4.47 -67.55
C LEU A 10 6.26 4.04 -66.24
N SER A 11 6.98 3.34 -65.36
CA SER A 11 6.47 3.00 -64.02
C SER A 11 6.27 4.22 -63.13
N ASN A 12 7.13 5.23 -63.27
CA ASN A 12 7.07 6.43 -62.43
C ASN A 12 5.94 7.36 -62.88
N GLU A 13 5.74 7.51 -64.19
CA GLU A 13 4.59 8.24 -64.74
C GLU A 13 3.26 7.54 -64.43
N TYR A 14 3.21 6.21 -64.51
CA TYR A 14 2.01 5.43 -64.15
C TYR A 14 1.68 5.57 -62.66
N MET A 15 2.67 5.53 -61.77
CA MET A 15 2.47 5.73 -60.32
C MET A 15 2.03 7.16 -59.98
N MET A 16 2.53 8.18 -60.69
CA MET A 16 2.11 9.58 -60.53
C MET A 16 0.69 9.81 -61.05
N ALA A 17 0.31 9.21 -62.18
CA ALA A 17 -1.04 9.31 -62.73
C ALA A 17 -2.09 8.61 -61.84
N VAL A 18 -1.74 7.44 -61.26
CA VAL A 18 -2.59 6.73 -60.28
C VAL A 18 -2.72 7.53 -58.97
N ALA A 19 -1.68 8.25 -58.54
CA ALA A 19 -1.75 9.13 -57.39
C ALA A 19 -2.63 10.38 -57.64
N ALA A 20 -2.60 10.94 -58.85
CA ALA A 20 -3.42 12.09 -59.22
C ALA A 20 -4.91 11.75 -59.43
N LEU A 21 -5.21 10.50 -59.79
CA LEU A 21 -6.58 9.97 -59.89
C LEU A 21 -7.10 9.41 -58.56
N ARG A 22 -6.30 9.42 -57.49
CA ARG A 22 -6.80 9.08 -56.14
C ARG A 22 -7.77 10.19 -55.73
N PRO A 23 -9.09 9.91 -55.62
CA PRO A 23 -10.00 10.92 -55.12
C PRO A 23 -9.54 11.32 -53.72
N ALA A 24 -9.62 12.62 -53.41
CA ALA A 24 -9.42 13.12 -52.05
C ALA A 24 -10.17 12.17 -51.12
N SER A 25 -9.48 11.63 -50.10
CA SER A 25 -10.04 10.68 -49.16
C SER A 25 -11.39 11.20 -48.71
N TYR A 26 -12.47 10.57 -49.18
CA TYR A 26 -13.78 10.77 -48.59
C TYR A 26 -13.65 10.19 -47.19
N GLU A 27 -13.40 11.04 -46.21
CA GLU A 27 -13.70 10.75 -44.82
C GLU A 27 -15.21 10.50 -44.78
N LEU A 28 -15.62 9.27 -45.10
CA LEU A 28 -16.93 8.78 -44.73
C LEU A 28 -16.87 8.65 -43.21
N GLU A 29 -17.15 9.75 -42.51
CA GLU A 29 -17.54 9.66 -41.12
C GLU A 29 -18.72 8.69 -41.10
N GLU A 30 -18.50 7.46 -40.62
CA GLU A 30 -19.64 6.62 -40.27
C GLU A 30 -20.47 7.45 -39.30
N PRO A 31 -21.77 7.69 -39.57
CA PRO A 31 -22.56 8.49 -38.66
C PRO A 31 -22.48 7.82 -37.29
N PHE A 32 -21.92 8.53 -36.32
CA PHE A 32 -21.83 8.07 -34.95
C PHE A 32 -23.27 7.90 -34.43
N VAL A 33 -23.79 6.68 -34.51
CA VAL A 33 -25.10 6.36 -33.95
C VAL A 33 -24.88 5.98 -32.48
N ASN A 34 -25.17 6.93 -31.60
CA ASN A 34 -25.32 6.64 -30.18
C ASN A 34 -26.45 5.61 -30.00
N ARG A 35 -26.11 4.36 -29.66
CA ARG A 35 -27.09 3.36 -29.24
C ARG A 35 -27.04 3.26 -27.73
N SER A 36 -28.01 3.87 -27.05
CA SER A 36 -28.29 3.58 -25.65
C SER A 36 -29.15 2.32 -25.56
N VAL A 37 -28.59 1.22 -25.06
CA VAL A 37 -29.40 0.08 -24.60
C VAL A 37 -29.83 0.41 -23.18
N GLN A 38 -31.07 0.85 -23.00
CA GLN A 38 -31.66 1.01 -21.67
C GLN A 38 -32.43 -0.28 -21.34
N THR A 39 -31.90 -1.10 -20.45
CA THR A 39 -32.68 -2.19 -19.88
C THR A 39 -33.80 -1.59 -19.01
N ILE A 40 -35.04 -2.00 -19.26
CA ILE A 40 -36.25 -1.50 -18.56
C ILE A 40 -36.20 -1.82 -17.05
N TYR A 41 -35.44 -2.84 -16.68
CA TYR A 41 -35.21 -3.22 -15.29
C TYR A 41 -33.84 -2.72 -14.83
N ARG A 42 -33.85 -1.93 -13.76
CA ARG A 42 -32.68 -1.63 -12.94
C ARG A 42 -32.83 -2.48 -11.67
N ASP A 43 -31.97 -3.47 -11.50
CA ASP A 43 -31.83 -4.19 -10.22
C ASP A 43 -31.19 -3.25 -9.20
N SER A 44 -31.99 -2.32 -8.70
CA SER A 44 -31.62 -1.35 -7.66
C SER A 44 -31.42 -2.06 -6.31
N GLU A 45 -31.89 -3.30 -6.20
CA GLU A 45 -31.85 -4.16 -5.02
C GLU A 45 -30.49 -4.87 -4.83
N ALA A 46 -29.64 -4.90 -5.86
CA ALA A 46 -28.28 -5.46 -5.79
C ALA A 46 -27.22 -4.43 -5.34
N GLN A 47 -27.63 -3.19 -5.07
CA GLN A 47 -26.72 -2.11 -4.68
C GLN A 47 -26.57 -2.06 -3.15
N THR A 48 -25.55 -2.76 -2.65
CA THR A 48 -25.14 -2.66 -1.25
C THR A 48 -24.34 -1.39 -1.00
N ASP A 49 -24.48 -0.79 0.18
CA ASP A 49 -23.56 0.24 0.63
C ASP A 49 -22.11 -0.29 0.62
N PRO A 50 -21.14 0.48 0.13
CA PRO A 50 -19.73 0.10 0.23
C PRO A 50 -19.37 -0.20 1.69
N TYR A 51 -18.65 -1.30 1.90
CA TYR A 51 -18.19 -1.66 3.23
C TYR A 51 -17.42 -0.48 3.87
N SER A 52 -17.88 -0.07 5.05
CA SER A 52 -17.20 0.91 5.89
C SER A 52 -16.57 0.18 7.09
N PRO A 53 -15.24 0.21 7.26
CA PRO A 53 -14.60 -0.45 8.38
C PRO A 53 -15.01 0.22 9.70
N PRO A 54 -15.08 -0.55 10.80
CA PRO A 54 -15.47 -0.01 12.10
C PRO A 54 -14.48 1.03 12.66
N TYR A 55 -13.25 1.06 12.13
CA TYR A 55 -12.24 2.06 12.48
C TYR A 55 -11.25 2.27 11.33
N THR A 56 -10.58 3.42 11.32
CA THR A 56 -9.50 3.76 10.39
C THR A 56 -8.24 4.12 11.17
N VAL A 57 -7.10 3.55 10.79
CA VAL A 57 -5.80 3.83 11.41
C VAL A 57 -4.89 4.52 10.40
N LYS A 58 -4.05 5.45 10.86
CA LYS A 58 -3.03 6.07 10.01
C LYS A 58 -1.99 5.03 9.60
N VAL A 59 -1.49 5.13 8.36
CA VAL A 59 -0.44 4.23 7.87
C VAL A 59 0.81 4.41 8.74
N GLY A 60 1.28 3.32 9.35
CA GLY A 60 2.45 3.33 10.25
C GLY A 60 2.13 3.57 11.72
N ASP A 61 0.87 3.83 12.08
CA ASP A 61 0.42 3.92 13.46
C ASP A 61 -0.20 2.59 13.91
N VAL A 62 0.10 2.15 15.13
CA VAL A 62 -0.46 0.93 15.73
C VAL A 62 -1.05 1.31 17.08
N PRO A 63 -2.36 1.65 17.13
CA PRO A 63 -2.99 2.12 18.36
C PRO A 63 -3.04 0.99 19.39
N GLU A 64 -2.69 1.32 20.63
CA GLU A 64 -2.64 0.37 21.74
C GLU A 64 -3.98 -0.35 21.96
N VAL A 65 -5.10 0.36 21.78
CA VAL A 65 -6.44 -0.23 21.98
C VAL A 65 -6.68 -1.43 21.07
N LEU A 66 -6.18 -1.41 19.84
CA LEU A 66 -6.31 -2.55 18.92
C LEU A 66 -5.45 -3.75 19.35
N SER A 67 -4.38 -3.53 20.11
CA SER A 67 -3.59 -4.64 20.68
C SER A 67 -4.31 -5.36 21.82
N LEU A 68 -5.35 -4.75 22.40
CA LEU A 68 -6.16 -5.32 23.48
C LEU A 68 -7.44 -5.98 22.98
N SER A 69 -7.69 -6.02 21.67
CA SER A 69 -8.95 -6.50 21.10
C SER A 69 -9.23 -7.98 21.36
N THR A 70 -8.21 -8.75 21.77
CA THR A 70 -8.35 -10.16 22.14
C THR A 70 -8.89 -10.37 23.55
N LEU A 71 -8.87 -9.33 24.41
CA LEU A 71 -9.38 -9.39 25.76
C LEU A 71 -10.90 -9.18 25.74
N THR A 72 -11.65 -10.23 26.08
CA THR A 72 -13.11 -10.18 26.18
C THR A 72 -13.57 -10.66 27.56
N TYR A 73 -14.82 -10.38 27.95
CA TYR A 73 -15.36 -10.84 29.23
C TYR A 73 -15.22 -12.38 29.36
N GLY A 74 -14.66 -12.86 30.47
CA GLY A 74 -14.36 -14.28 30.68
C GLY A 74 -13.10 -14.79 29.96
N HIS A 75 -12.48 -13.96 29.12
CA HIS A 75 -11.23 -14.24 28.40
C HIS A 75 -10.25 -13.08 28.61
N GLY A 76 -9.82 -12.91 29.86
CA GLY A 76 -8.89 -11.87 30.28
C GLY A 76 -9.51 -10.54 30.69
N LEU A 77 -10.84 -10.49 30.83
CA LEU A 77 -11.55 -9.42 31.55
C LEU A 77 -12.52 -10.02 32.59
N PRO A 78 -12.64 -9.42 33.81
CA PRO A 78 -11.95 -8.20 34.26
C PRO A 78 -10.44 -8.42 34.45
N ALA A 79 -9.66 -7.39 34.13
CA ALA A 79 -8.21 -7.52 34.07
C ALA A 79 -7.61 -7.87 35.45
N GLY A 80 -6.90 -8.98 35.53
CA GLY A 80 -6.11 -9.36 36.69
C GLY A 80 -4.78 -8.61 36.75
N GLN A 81 -4.06 -8.76 37.88
CA GLN A 81 -2.74 -8.12 38.06
C GLN A 81 -1.75 -8.46 36.94
N LYS A 82 -1.73 -9.73 36.51
CA LYS A 82 -0.84 -10.22 35.44
C LYS A 82 -1.12 -9.57 34.09
N GLU A 83 -2.40 -9.34 33.76
CA GLU A 83 -2.79 -8.70 32.50
C GLU A 83 -2.44 -7.22 32.49
N VAL A 84 -2.68 -6.53 33.61
CA VAL A 84 -2.27 -5.13 33.80
C VAL A 84 -0.75 -5.00 33.66
N GLU A 85 0.01 -5.86 34.33
CA GLU A 85 1.47 -5.87 34.27
C GLU A 85 1.98 -6.11 32.84
N MET A 86 1.34 -7.03 32.10
CA MET A 86 1.71 -7.30 30.71
C MET A 86 1.46 -6.09 29.80
N ILE A 87 0.37 -5.34 30.03
CA ILE A 87 0.06 -4.10 29.31
C ILE A 87 1.09 -3.02 29.63
N GLU A 88 1.43 -2.85 30.91
CA GLU A 88 2.44 -1.90 31.35
C GLU A 88 3.81 -2.22 30.74
N ARG A 89 4.20 -3.49 30.73
CA ARG A 89 5.41 -3.97 30.06
C ARG A 89 5.42 -3.62 28.57
N ALA A 90 4.30 -3.80 27.88
CA ALA A 90 4.19 -3.45 26.46
C ALA A 90 4.34 -1.93 26.25
N ARG A 91 3.83 -1.09 27.17
CA ARG A 91 4.02 0.37 27.13
C ARG A 91 5.47 0.76 27.36
N GLU A 92 6.14 0.16 28.33
CA GLU A 92 7.56 0.40 28.61
C GLU A 92 8.42 0.04 27.41
N ARG A 93 8.15 -1.12 26.79
CA ARG A 93 8.84 -1.55 25.58
C ARG A 93 8.69 -0.54 24.44
N ARG A 94 7.47 -0.04 24.19
CA ARG A 94 7.24 1.00 23.17
C ARG A 94 7.96 2.30 23.49
N LYS A 95 7.97 2.75 24.76
CA LYS A 95 8.71 3.95 25.18
C LYS A 95 10.21 3.78 24.93
N LEU A 96 10.76 2.59 25.24
CA LEU A 96 12.15 2.28 24.97
C LEU A 96 12.45 2.34 23.46
N GLU A 97 11.60 1.73 22.62
CA GLU A 97 11.77 1.75 21.17
C GLU A 97 11.69 3.17 20.60
N ALA A 98 10.75 3.99 21.08
CA ALA A 98 10.67 5.40 20.73
C ALA A 98 11.94 6.16 21.15
N ASN A 99 12.42 5.95 22.37
CA ASN A 99 13.66 6.56 22.86
C ASN A 99 14.88 6.12 22.03
N LEU A 100 14.94 4.86 21.54
CA LEU A 100 16.02 4.41 20.67
C LEU A 100 16.04 5.17 19.33
N LEU A 101 14.86 5.49 18.79
CA LEU A 101 14.67 6.18 17.52
C LEU A 101 14.93 7.70 17.63
N ASP A 102 14.50 8.35 18.71
CA ASP A 102 14.46 9.82 18.85
C ASP A 102 15.80 10.49 19.26
N ASN A 103 16.91 9.75 19.29
CA ASN A 103 18.22 10.27 19.73
C ASN A 103 18.94 11.15 18.70
N SER A 104 18.23 12.13 18.12
CA SER A 104 18.78 13.06 17.10
C SER A 104 19.99 13.87 17.58
N GLN A 105 20.24 13.94 18.89
CA GLN A 105 21.34 14.72 19.48
C GLN A 105 22.70 13.99 19.44
N LEU A 106 22.70 12.66 19.28
CA LEU A 106 23.91 11.84 19.26
C LEU A 106 24.16 11.32 17.84
N ALA A 107 25.41 11.41 17.37
CA ALA A 107 25.81 10.92 16.06
C ALA A 107 26.98 9.91 16.15
N GLY A 108 27.03 8.99 15.19
CA GLY A 108 28.13 8.04 15.01
C GLY A 108 28.34 7.11 16.22
N ALA A 109 29.60 6.96 16.66
CA ALA A 109 29.99 6.02 17.71
C ALA A 109 29.30 6.27 19.07
N LYS A 110 29.01 7.53 19.40
CA LYS A 110 28.33 7.88 20.67
C LYS A 110 26.87 7.41 20.70
N LEU A 111 26.17 7.52 19.57
CA LEU A 111 24.80 7.02 19.43
C LEU A 111 24.76 5.49 19.57
N LEU A 112 25.70 4.79 18.93
CA LEU A 112 25.79 3.33 19.01
C LEU A 112 26.08 2.86 20.44
N ALA A 113 27.02 3.51 21.14
CA ALA A 113 27.33 3.19 22.53
C ALA A 113 26.11 3.44 23.45
N TYR A 114 25.39 4.54 23.25
CA TYR A 114 24.18 4.85 24.00
C TYR A 114 23.08 3.80 23.77
N ARG A 115 22.76 3.48 22.51
CA ARG A 115 21.75 2.46 22.18
C ARG A 115 22.12 1.09 22.72
N LYS A 116 23.40 0.71 22.63
CA LYS A 116 23.89 -0.56 23.19
C LYS A 116 23.64 -0.61 24.70
N LYS A 117 24.07 0.42 25.43
CA LYS A 117 23.85 0.50 26.88
C LYS A 117 22.35 0.41 27.23
N MET A 118 21.50 1.14 26.53
CA MET A 118 20.04 1.11 26.76
C MET A 118 19.45 -0.28 26.52
N LEU A 119 19.94 -1.01 25.52
CA LEU A 119 19.50 -2.38 25.25
C LEU A 119 20.01 -3.35 26.31
N ASP A 120 21.28 -3.24 26.71
CA ASP A 120 21.88 -4.08 27.76
C ASP A 120 21.14 -3.89 29.11
N ASP A 121 20.84 -2.63 29.47
CA ASP A 121 20.09 -2.30 30.69
C ASP A 121 18.68 -2.91 30.66
N ALA A 122 17.99 -2.83 29.52
CA ALA A 122 16.64 -3.38 29.36
C ALA A 122 16.62 -4.90 29.32
N GLU A 123 17.62 -5.52 28.71
CA GLU A 123 17.82 -6.97 28.76
C GLU A 123 17.99 -7.41 30.22
N THR A 124 18.87 -6.76 30.98
CA THR A 124 19.14 -7.09 32.40
C THR A 124 17.87 -7.03 33.25
N GLN A 125 17.03 -6.00 33.05
CA GLN A 125 15.74 -5.89 33.76
C GLN A 125 14.80 -7.05 33.43
N GLU A 126 14.82 -7.50 32.18
CA GLU A 126 13.97 -8.57 31.70
C GLU A 126 14.44 -9.95 32.21
N TRP A 127 15.75 -10.16 32.32
CA TRP A 127 16.34 -11.32 33.01
C TRP A 127 15.90 -11.39 34.47
N VAL A 128 16.04 -10.29 35.23
CA VAL A 128 15.64 -10.23 36.65
C VAL A 128 14.15 -10.53 36.83
N ARG A 129 13.31 -10.06 35.89
CA ARG A 129 11.88 -10.37 35.91
C ARG A 129 11.63 -11.86 35.68
N ARG A 130 12.26 -12.46 34.67
CA ARG A 130 12.11 -13.89 34.39
C ARG A 130 12.57 -14.76 35.55
N GLU A 131 13.66 -14.38 36.23
CA GLU A 131 14.12 -15.09 37.43
C GLU A 131 13.04 -15.07 38.52
N LYS A 132 12.41 -13.92 38.78
CA LYS A 132 11.29 -13.82 39.72
C LYS A 132 10.09 -14.67 39.32
N GLU A 133 9.74 -14.69 38.04
CA GLU A 133 8.63 -15.52 37.52
C GLU A 133 8.91 -17.03 37.64
N ILE A 134 10.19 -17.45 37.71
CA ILE A 134 10.57 -18.85 37.92
C ILE A 134 10.56 -19.22 39.41
N GLU A 135 10.84 -18.26 40.29
CA GLU A 135 10.82 -18.46 41.75
C GLU A 135 9.41 -18.48 42.35
N GLU A 136 8.45 -17.82 41.71
CA GLU A 136 7.00 -17.83 42.05
C GLU A 136 6.28 -19.11 41.61
#